data_AF-A0A929F6N5-F1
#
_entry.id   AF-A0A929F6N5-F1
#
_cell.length_a   1.000
_cell.length_b   1.000
_cell.length_c   1.000
_cell.angle_alpha   90.00
_cell.angle_beta   90.00
_cell.angle_gamma   90.00
#
_symmetry.space_group_name_H-M   'P 1'
#
loop_
_entity.id
_entity.type
_entity.pdbx_description
1 polymer ?
#
loop_
_entity_poly.entity_id
_entity_poly.type
_entity_poly.pdbx_seq_one_letter_code
_entity_poly.pdbx_strand_id
1 'polypeptide(L)'
;MDVDTVRLNITLPKELVVSLNKLAGPGKRSRFIKEAIKQRIEKKEKEELEKALEEGYRAAGAQSLAITKEFEAADLEGWDEY
;
A
#
# COMPACT_ATOMS: atom_id res chain seq x y z
N MET A 1 -11.43 -23.53 6.19
CA MET A 1 -11.11 -23.24 4.79
C MET A 1 -9.70 -23.77 4.57
N ASP A 2 -9.55 -24.86 3.82
CA ASP A 2 -8.23 -25.34 3.41
C ASP A 2 -7.53 -24.21 2.67
N VAL A 3 -6.42 -23.74 3.22
CA VAL A 3 -5.58 -22.77 2.53
C VAL A 3 -4.86 -23.58 1.46
N ASP A 4 -5.27 -23.41 0.20
CA ASP A 4 -4.57 -24.00 -0.93
C ASP A 4 -3.12 -23.51 -0.91
N THR A 5 -2.18 -24.40 -0.61
CA THR A 5 -0.77 -24.07 -0.37
C THR A 5 0.08 -24.71 -1.45
N VAL A 6 0.84 -23.87 -2.16
CA VAL A 6 1.79 -24.33 -3.18
C VAL A 6 3.17 -24.43 -2.56
N ARG A 7 3.82 -25.59 -2.69
CA ARG A 7 5.22 -25.79 -2.28
C ARG A 7 6.15 -25.21 -3.33
N LEU A 8 6.99 -24.27 -2.92
CA LEU A 8 8.00 -23.63 -3.78
C LEU A 8 9.40 -24.04 -3.33
N ASN A 9 10.27 -24.39 -4.28
CA ASN A 9 11.69 -24.58 -4.05
C ASN A 9 12.44 -23.32 -4.47
N ILE A 10 13.07 -22.64 -3.52
CA ILE A 10 13.78 -21.37 -3.76
C ILE A 10 15.21 -21.47 -3.24
N THR A 11 16.14 -20.84 -3.96
CA THR A 11 17.53 -20.70 -3.54
C THR A 11 17.71 -19.37 -2.82
N LEU A 12 18.24 -19.42 -1.60
CA LEU A 12 18.51 -18.23 -0.78
C LEU A 12 20.00 -18.20 -0.38
N PRO A 13 20.61 -17.00 -0.28
CA PRO A 13 21.96 -16.87 0.24
C PRO A 13 22.08 -17.45 1.65
N LYS A 14 23.21 -18.12 1.93
CA LYS A 14 23.44 -18.79 3.23
C LYS A 14 23.26 -17.82 4.42
N GLU A 15 23.77 -16.61 4.30
CA GLU A 15 23.68 -15.57 5.34
C GLU A 15 22.23 -15.17 5.64
N LEU A 16 21.40 -15.12 4.60
CA LEU A 16 19.97 -14.82 4.73
C LEU A 16 19.26 -15.96 5.47
N VAL A 17 19.60 -17.21 5.17
CA VAL A 17 19.05 -18.39 5.86
C VAL A 17 19.45 -18.40 7.34
N VAL A 18 20.70 -18.02 7.67
CA VAL A 18 21.14 -17.89 9.07
C VAL A 18 20.33 -16.81 9.79
N SER A 19 20.14 -15.65 9.16
CA SER A 19 19.37 -14.54 9.73
C SER A 19 17.89 -14.91 9.91
N LEU A 20 17.30 -15.56 8.90
CA LEU A 20 15.95 -16.11 8.95
C LEU A 20 15.80 -17.09 10.11
N ASN A 21 16.77 -17.99 10.31
CA ASN A 21 16.73 -18.97 11.40
C ASN A 21 16.78 -18.32 12.78
N LYS A 22 17.60 -17.28 12.94
CA LYS A 22 17.71 -16.51 14.18
C LYS A 22 16.40 -15.78 14.50
N LEU A 23 15.76 -15.18 13.49
CA LEU A 23 14.54 -14.37 13.65
C LEU A 23 13.27 -15.20 13.78
N ALA A 24 13.10 -16.22 12.94
CA ALA A 24 11.87 -17.01 12.91
C ALA A 24 11.79 -18.05 14.04
N GLY A 25 12.93 -18.59 14.47
CA GLY A 25 13.00 -19.73 15.37
C GLY A 25 12.65 -21.07 14.70
N PRO A 26 12.76 -22.20 15.42
CA PRO A 26 12.56 -23.54 14.87
C PRO A 26 11.14 -23.74 14.32
N GLY A 27 11.02 -24.34 13.13
CA GLY A 27 9.72 -24.71 12.53
C GLY A 27 8.85 -23.55 12.00
N LYS A 28 9.26 -22.29 12.19
CA LYS A 28 8.46 -21.11 11.82
C LYS A 28 8.95 -20.38 10.55
N ARG A 29 9.92 -20.95 9.83
CA ARG A 29 10.51 -20.36 8.60
C ARG A 29 9.46 -20.02 7.55
N SER A 30 8.58 -20.97 7.22
CA SER A 30 7.56 -20.77 6.18
C SER A 30 6.57 -19.67 6.56
N ARG A 31 6.21 -19.58 7.84
CA ARG A 31 5.35 -18.51 8.35
C ARG A 31 6.03 -17.14 8.23
N PHE A 32 7.28 -17.05 8.65
CA PHE A 32 8.05 -15.80 8.54
C PHE A 32 8.20 -15.35 7.09
N ILE A 33 8.54 -16.28 6.19
CA ILE A 33 8.64 -15.98 4.75
C ILE A 33 7.27 -15.51 4.21
N LYS A 34 6.17 -16.17 4.58
CA LYS A 34 4.82 -15.78 4.16
C LYS A 34 4.47 -14.36 4.62
N GLU A 35 4.72 -14.05 5.89
CA GLU A 35 4.46 -12.73 6.46
C GLU A 35 5.32 -11.65 5.78
N ALA A 36 6.61 -11.92 5.56
CA ALA A 36 7.52 -10.99 4.88
C ALA A 36 7.14 -10.73 3.42
N ILE A 37 6.75 -11.78 2.67
CA ILE A 37 6.28 -11.64 1.29
C ILE A 37 5.00 -10.81 1.27
N LYS A 38 4.02 -11.12 2.14
CA LYS A 38 2.76 -10.37 2.23
C LYS A 38 3.02 -8.89 2.51
N GLN A 39 3.82 -8.57 3.52
CA GLN A 39 4.18 -7.19 3.85
C GLN A 39 4.89 -6.48 2.69
N ARG A 40 5.77 -7.18 1.96
CA ARG A 40 6.48 -6.59 0.81
C ARG A 40 5.53 -6.29 -0.35
N ILE A 41 4.56 -7.15 -0.61
CA ILE A 41 3.53 -6.94 -1.64
C ILE A 41 2.65 -5.76 -1.26
N GLU A 42 2.07 -5.76 -0.05
CA GLU A 42 1.20 -4.67 0.43
C GLU A 42 1.92 -3.32 0.39
N LYS A 43 3.21 -3.28 0.77
CA LYS A 43 4.02 -2.06 0.66
C LYS A 43 4.18 -1.59 -0.78
N LYS A 44 4.45 -2.49 -1.74
CA LYS A 44 4.58 -2.13 -3.15
C LYS A 44 3.26 -1.61 -3.72
N GLU A 45 2.16 -2.31 -3.45
CA GLU A 45 0.84 -1.91 -3.92
C GLU A 45 0.46 -0.52 -3.38
N LYS A 46 0.77 -0.25 -2.11
CA LYS A 46 0.58 1.07 -1.52
C LYS A 46 1.43 2.14 -2.20
N GLU A 47 2.72 1.88 -2.42
CA GLU A 47 3.63 2.81 -3.11
C GLU A 47 3.14 3.15 -4.54
N GLU A 48 2.67 2.16 -5.29
CA GLU A 48 2.11 2.38 -6.63
C GLU A 48 0.77 3.14 -6.58
N LEU A 49 -0.09 2.83 -5.60
CA LEU A 49 -1.36 3.54 -5.42
C LEU A 49 -1.14 5.02 -5.07
N GLU A 50 -0.21 5.32 -4.16
CA GLU A 50 0.13 6.70 -3.79
C GLU A 50 0.63 7.48 -5.00
N LYS A 51 1.47 6.85 -5.83
CA LYS A 51 1.97 7.46 -7.06
C LYS A 51 0.85 7.73 -8.07
N ALA A 52 -0.06 6.78 -8.26
CA ALA A 52 -1.20 6.95 -9.15
C ALA A 52 -2.16 8.05 -8.67
N LEU A 53 -2.38 8.15 -7.35
CA LEU A 53 -3.16 9.24 -6.76
C LEU A 53 -2.49 10.60 -6.98
N GLU A 54 -1.19 10.71 -6.72
CA GLU A 54 -0.43 11.93 -6.94
C GLU A 54 -0.52 12.40 -8.41
N GLU A 55 -0.36 11.49 -9.36
CA GLU A 55 -0.50 11.77 -10.78
C GLU A 55 -1.93 12.21 -11.14
N GLY A 56 -2.95 11.49 -10.65
CA GLY A 56 -4.35 11.84 -10.87
C GLY A 56 -4.71 13.22 -10.33
N TYR A 57 -4.27 13.55 -9.11
CA TYR A 57 -4.49 14.87 -8.52
C TYR A 57 -3.76 15.98 -9.29
N ARG A 58 -2.53 15.73 -9.74
CA ARG A 58 -1.80 16.71 -10.58
C ARG A 58 -2.49 16.93 -11.93
N ALA A 59 -2.94 15.87 -12.57
CA ALA A 59 -3.61 15.93 -13.87
C ALA A 59 -4.97 16.65 -13.78
N ALA A 60 -5.75 16.36 -12.73
CA ALA A 60 -7.07 16.96 -12.53
C ALA A 60 -7.02 18.34 -11.86
N GLY A 61 -5.89 18.77 -11.31
CA GLY A 61 -5.79 19.95 -10.44
C GLY A 61 -6.35 21.24 -11.06
N ALA A 62 -6.08 21.50 -12.33
CA ALA A 62 -6.62 22.69 -13.02
C ALA A 62 -8.14 22.64 -13.15
N GLN A 63 -8.70 21.46 -13.47
CA GLN A 63 -10.14 21.25 -13.57
C GLN A 63 -10.81 21.33 -12.19
N SER A 64 -10.22 20.71 -11.17
CA SER A 64 -10.71 20.78 -9.80
C SER A 64 -10.75 22.21 -9.29
N LEU A 65 -9.69 23.00 -9.54
CA LEU A 65 -9.67 24.43 -9.17
C LEU A 65 -10.74 25.25 -9.89
N ALA A 66 -11.00 24.97 -11.17
CA ALA A 66 -12.06 25.64 -11.91
C ALA A 66 -13.44 25.35 -11.30
N ILE A 67 -13.72 24.08 -11.02
CA ILE A 67 -14.98 23.66 -10.37
C ILE A 67 -15.10 24.30 -8.98
N THR A 68 -14.04 24.28 -8.15
CA THR A 68 -14.09 24.92 -6.82
C THR A 68 -14.48 26.40 -6.94
N LYS A 69 -13.87 27.14 -7.88
CA LYS A 69 -14.22 28.56 -8.10
C LYS A 69 -15.67 28.77 -8.54
N GLU A 70 -16.20 27.88 -9.38
CA GLU A 70 -17.60 27.96 -9.83
C GLU A 70 -18.60 27.80 -8.67
N PHE A 71 -18.23 27.06 -7.62
CA PHE A 71 -19.10 26.77 -6.48
C PHE A 71 -18.81 27.60 -5.22
N GLU A 72 -17.83 28.51 -5.24
CA GLU A 72 -17.46 29.36 -4.09
C GLU A 72 -18.67 30.11 -3.50
N ALA A 73 -19.58 30.59 -4.35
CA ALA A 73 -20.78 31.31 -3.89
C ALA A 73 -21.75 30.42 -3.10
N ALA A 74 -21.85 29.14 -3.45
CA ALA A 74 -22.69 28.17 -2.74
C ALA A 74 -22.06 27.76 -1.40
N ASP A 75 -20.73 27.72 -1.31
CA ASP A 75 -20.02 27.40 -0.06
C ASP A 75 -20.24 28.46 1.05
N LEU A 76 -20.45 29.72 0.65
CA LEU A 76 -20.66 30.87 1.54
C LEU A 76 -22.14 31.16 1.82
N GLU A 77 -23.06 30.46 1.17
CA GLU A 77 -24.50 30.67 1.35
C GLU A 77 -24.93 30.34 2.79
N GLY A 78 -25.61 31.26 3.48
CA GLY A 78 -26.09 31.08 4.86
C GLY A 78 -25.04 31.29 5.96
N TRP A 79 -23.80 31.67 5.62
CA TRP A 79 -22.77 32.01 6.62
C TRP A 79 -23.00 33.35 7.31
N ASP A 80 -23.79 34.24 6.69
CA ASP A 80 -24.07 35.60 7.17
C ASP A 80 -25.27 35.64 8.15
N GLU A 81 -25.93 34.50 8.42
CA GLU A 81 -27.18 34.41 9.20
C GLU A 81 -26.98 34.06 10.69
N TYR A 82 -25.75 34.11 11.23
CA TYR A 82 -25.43 33.77 12.63
C TYR A 82 -24.94 34.95 13.47
#